data_AF-A0A4Q5P6X4-F1
#
_entry.id   AF-A0A4Q5P6X4-F1
#
_cell.length_a   1.000
_cell.length_b   1.000
_cell.length_c   1.000
_cell.angle_alpha   90.00
_cell.angle_beta   90.00
_cell.angle_gamma   90.00
#
_symmetry.space_group_name_H-M   'P 1'
#
loop_
_entity.id
_entity.type
_entity.pdbx_description
1 polymer ?
#
loop_
_entity_poly.entity_id
_entity_poly.type
_entity_poly.pdbx_seq_one_letter_code
_entity_poly.pdbx_strand_id
1 'polypeptide(L)'
;HSRNCRHTRREQCEAGVKIIQKYRPEVKSLRDIPLELLQEHKNEFDPVIYKRCEYVIKENMRLLSACNDLNNNDLVSFGQRISQSHIGLRDDYEVSCKELDILVDLADQEQSILGSRMMGGGFGGCTINLVKEEAIEEVGQKISKEYKARTGLDLTMYTGKIQNGTTLIEDN
;
A
#
# COMPACT_ATOMS: atom_id res chain seq x y z
N HIS A 1 -15.16 13.11 6.15
CA HIS A 1 -13.99 12.73 6.99
C HIS A 1 -12.75 12.37 6.13
N SER A 2 -12.85 11.49 5.13
CA SER A 2 -11.70 11.04 4.31
C SER A 2 -11.06 12.08 3.35
N ARG A 3 -11.79 13.11 2.91
CA ARG A 3 -11.23 14.18 2.03
C ARG A 3 -10.26 15.11 2.77
N ASN A 4 -10.60 15.49 4.00
CA ASN A 4 -9.75 16.37 4.81
C ASN A 4 -8.43 15.68 5.17
N CYS A 5 -8.47 14.38 5.51
CA CYS A 5 -7.27 13.62 5.84
C CYS A 5 -6.29 13.51 4.64
N ARG A 6 -6.80 13.30 3.42
CA ARG A 6 -5.98 13.29 2.20
C ARG A 6 -5.34 14.65 1.91
N HIS A 7 -6.08 15.74 2.13
CA HIS A 7 -5.56 17.09 1.91
C HIS A 7 -4.41 17.41 2.88
N THR A 8 -4.63 17.16 4.18
CA THR A 8 -3.62 17.37 5.22
C THR A 8 -2.33 16.58 4.96
N ARG A 9 -2.45 15.35 4.47
CA ARG A 9 -1.27 14.51 4.14
C ARG A 9 -0.48 15.05 2.97
N ARG A 10 -1.17 15.52 1.92
CA ARG A 10 -0.52 16.16 0.78
C ARG A 10 0.26 17.39 1.23
N GLU A 11 -0.36 18.24 2.06
CA GLU A 11 0.28 19.43 2.62
C GLU A 11 1.50 19.10 3.47
N GLN A 12 1.43 18.04 4.30
CA GLN A 12 2.57 17.55 5.08
C GLN A 12 3.72 17.09 4.18
N CYS A 13 3.44 16.31 3.13
CA CYS A 13 4.45 15.88 2.17
C CYS A 13 5.08 17.07 1.42
N GLU A 14 4.28 18.05 1.02
CA GLU A 14 4.76 19.27 0.37
C GLU A 14 5.62 20.13 1.30
N ALA A 15 5.26 20.23 2.58
CA ALA A 15 6.07 20.90 3.58
C ALA A 15 7.43 20.22 3.76
N GLY A 16 7.47 18.89 3.80
CA GLY A 16 8.72 18.13 3.88
C GLY A 16 9.63 18.33 2.67
N VAL A 17 9.07 18.37 1.45
CA VAL A 17 9.83 18.69 0.23
C VAL A 17 10.46 20.08 0.32
N LYS A 18 9.73 21.09 0.81
CA LYS A 18 10.25 22.46 0.97
C LYS A 18 11.42 22.55 1.96
N ILE A 19 11.46 21.68 2.98
CA ILE A 19 12.60 21.62 3.92
C ILE A 19 13.85 21.15 3.18
N ILE A 20 13.76 20.05 2.43
CA ILE A 20 14.89 19.49 1.67
C ILE A 20 15.33 20.41 0.52
N GLN A 21 14.40 21.16 -0.10
CA GLN A 21 14.72 22.10 -1.18
C GLN A 21 15.69 23.21 -0.76
N LYS A 22 15.85 23.49 0.55
CA LYS A 22 16.89 24.40 1.06
C LYS A 22 18.31 23.89 0.76
N TYR A 23 18.48 22.57 0.68
CA TYR A 23 19.75 21.87 0.45
C TYR A 23 19.87 21.31 -0.97
N ARG A 24 18.73 20.93 -1.57
CA ARG A 24 18.62 20.40 -2.94
C ARG A 24 17.46 21.07 -3.71
N PRO A 25 17.66 22.27 -4.27
CA PRO A 25 16.61 23.03 -4.95
C PRO A 25 15.95 22.31 -6.14
N GLU A 26 16.64 21.32 -6.71
CA GLU A 26 16.19 20.51 -7.84
C GLU A 26 15.11 19.47 -7.48
N VAL A 27 14.95 19.13 -6.19
CA VAL A 27 13.96 18.17 -5.71
C VAL A 27 12.55 18.71 -5.97
N LYS A 28 11.71 17.93 -6.66
CA LYS A 28 10.32 18.32 -6.98
C LYS A 28 9.30 17.52 -6.18
N SER A 29 9.66 16.34 -5.71
CA SER A 29 8.77 15.43 -5.01
C SER A 29 9.52 14.55 -4.01
N LEU A 30 8.80 13.89 -3.10
CA LEU A 30 9.39 12.91 -2.18
C LEU A 30 10.04 11.72 -2.90
N ARG A 31 9.71 11.46 -4.17
CA ARG A 31 10.36 10.42 -4.97
C ARG A 31 11.84 10.74 -5.25
N ASP A 32 12.17 12.03 -5.30
CA ASP A 32 13.51 12.51 -5.68
C ASP A 32 14.45 12.61 -4.46
N ILE A 33 13.96 12.28 -3.26
CA ILE A 33 14.69 12.42 -1.99
C ILE A 33 15.23 11.05 -1.57
N PRO A 34 16.56 10.85 -1.51
CA PRO A 34 17.16 9.69 -0.88
C PRO A 34 16.81 9.61 0.61
N LEU A 35 16.65 8.40 1.15
CA LEU A 35 16.30 8.21 2.56
C LEU A 35 17.37 8.80 3.49
N GLU A 36 18.62 8.69 3.10
CA GLU A 36 19.79 9.19 3.84
C GLU A 36 19.74 10.72 3.97
N LEU A 37 19.35 11.41 2.89
CA LEU A 37 19.19 12.86 2.89
C LEU A 37 18.05 13.30 3.82
N LEU A 38 16.94 12.55 3.84
CA LEU A 38 15.86 12.82 4.78
C LEU A 38 16.34 12.64 6.24
N GLN A 39 17.11 11.60 6.51
CA GLN A 39 17.64 11.28 7.84
C GLN A 39 18.64 12.33 8.34
N GLU A 40 19.51 12.84 7.46
CA GLU A 40 20.48 13.90 7.75
C GLU A 40 19.79 15.16 8.30
N HIS A 41 18.66 15.53 7.69
CA HIS A 41 17.90 16.74 8.05
C HIS A 41 16.76 16.47 9.03
N LYS A 42 16.67 15.28 9.64
CA LYS A 42 15.56 14.86 10.51
C LYS A 42 15.15 15.90 11.55
N ASN A 43 16.11 16.56 12.18
CA ASN A 43 15.87 17.52 13.27
C ASN A 43 15.23 18.85 12.80
N GLU A 44 15.16 19.09 11.49
CA GLU A 44 14.52 20.28 10.90
C GLU A 44 13.04 20.07 10.60
N PHE A 45 12.54 18.85 10.76
CA PHE A 45 11.16 18.48 10.51
C PHE A 45 10.34 18.49 11.79
N ASP A 46 9.08 18.89 11.66
CA ASP A 46 8.08 18.45 12.64
C ASP A 46 8.05 16.91 12.69
N PRO A 47 7.98 16.27 13.88
CA PRO A 47 8.04 14.82 14.00
C PRO A 47 6.97 14.07 13.19
N VAL A 48 5.77 14.64 13.07
CA VAL A 48 4.68 14.04 12.28
C VAL A 48 5.01 14.15 10.80
N ILE A 49 5.44 15.33 10.34
CA ILE A 49 5.85 15.53 8.93
C ILE A 49 6.99 14.57 8.56
N TYR A 50 8.02 14.47 9.41
CA TYR A 50 9.13 13.53 9.20
C TYR A 50 8.62 12.10 9.03
N LYS A 51 7.77 11.61 9.95
CA LYS A 51 7.21 10.25 9.90
C LYS A 51 6.47 10.00 8.59
N ARG A 52 5.68 10.97 8.10
CA ARG A 52 4.94 10.82 6.84
C ARG A 52 5.86 10.85 5.62
N CYS A 53 6.84 11.74 5.56
CA CYS A 53 7.83 11.76 4.48
C CYS A 53 8.65 10.49 4.43
N GLU A 54 9.12 10.02 5.59
CA GLU A 54 9.89 8.78 5.72
C GLU A 54 9.09 7.58 5.23
N TYR A 55 7.81 7.49 5.63
CA TYR A 55 6.91 6.45 5.16
C TYR A 55 6.76 6.46 3.63
N VAL A 56 6.51 7.62 3.01
CA VAL A 56 6.33 7.73 1.55
C VAL A 56 7.61 7.34 0.80
N ILE A 57 8.79 7.75 1.27
CA ILE A 57 10.07 7.36 0.66
C ILE A 57 10.28 5.85 0.76
N LYS A 58 10.09 5.27 1.95
CA LYS A 58 10.20 3.81 2.17
C LYS A 58 9.20 3.03 1.31
N GLU A 59 7.98 3.54 1.16
CA GLU A 59 6.96 2.92 0.32
C GLU A 59 7.32 2.99 -1.17
N ASN A 60 7.93 4.07 -1.65
CA ASN A 60 8.47 4.15 -3.02
C ASN A 60 9.59 3.12 -3.23
N MET A 61 10.50 2.96 -2.26
CA MET A 61 11.55 1.92 -2.34
C MET A 61 10.94 0.52 -2.37
N ARG A 62 9.93 0.26 -1.53
CA ARG A 62 9.20 -1.01 -1.48
C ARG A 62 8.50 -1.31 -2.80
N LEU A 63 7.90 -0.31 -3.44
CA LEU A 63 7.30 -0.42 -4.76
C LEU A 63 8.33 -0.87 -5.80
N LEU A 64 9.50 -0.22 -5.85
CA LEU A 64 10.57 -0.58 -6.79
C LEU A 64 11.06 -2.03 -6.56
N SER A 65 11.21 -2.43 -5.30
CA SER A 65 11.57 -3.82 -4.99
C SER A 65 10.46 -4.81 -5.37
N ALA A 66 9.19 -4.45 -5.16
CA ALA A 66 8.05 -5.28 -5.56
C ALA A 66 7.97 -5.44 -7.09
N CYS A 67 8.27 -4.39 -7.85
CA CYS A 67 8.40 -4.49 -9.31
C CYS A 67 9.53 -5.44 -9.72
N ASN A 68 10.67 -5.40 -9.02
CA ASN A 68 11.77 -6.33 -9.28
C ASN A 68 11.38 -7.78 -8.96
N ASP A 69 10.68 -8.03 -7.86
CA ASP A 69 10.19 -9.38 -7.52
C ASP A 69 9.25 -9.91 -8.60
N LEU A 70 8.33 -9.09 -9.11
CA LEU A 70 7.45 -9.45 -10.23
C LEU A 70 8.24 -9.79 -11.50
N ASN A 71 9.23 -8.97 -11.87
CA ASN A 71 10.08 -9.22 -13.04
C ASN A 71 10.86 -10.54 -12.92
N ASN A 72 11.16 -10.97 -11.70
CA ASN A 72 11.85 -12.23 -11.42
C ASN A 72 10.90 -13.41 -11.15
N ASN A 73 9.57 -13.22 -11.31
CA ASN A 73 8.53 -14.19 -10.95
C ASN A 73 8.55 -14.65 -9.48
N ASP A 74 9.11 -13.85 -8.57
CA ASP A 74 9.12 -14.13 -7.14
C ASP A 74 7.84 -13.61 -6.47
N LEU A 75 6.75 -14.35 -6.67
CA LEU A 75 5.44 -14.01 -6.13
C LEU A 75 5.39 -14.06 -4.60
N VAL A 76 6.28 -14.82 -3.95
CA VAL A 76 6.33 -14.93 -2.50
C VAL A 76 6.90 -13.64 -1.91
N SER A 77 8.06 -13.18 -2.39
CA SER A 77 8.63 -11.90 -1.96
C SER A 77 7.71 -10.73 -2.29
N PHE A 78 7.08 -10.75 -3.47
CA PHE A 78 6.10 -9.74 -3.86
C PHE A 78 4.91 -9.69 -2.88
N GLY A 79 4.35 -10.85 -2.52
CA GLY A 79 3.27 -10.96 -1.53
C GLY A 79 3.69 -10.41 -0.15
N GLN A 80 4.88 -10.75 0.32
CA GLN A 80 5.40 -10.22 1.59
C GLN A 80 5.54 -8.70 1.56
N ARG A 81 5.98 -8.11 0.45
CA ARG A 81 6.06 -6.65 0.31
C ARG A 81 4.69 -6.00 0.29
N ILE A 82 3.69 -6.65 -0.30
CA ILE A 82 2.29 -6.20 -0.24
C ILE A 82 1.82 -6.10 1.22
N SER A 83 2.00 -7.16 2.02
CA SER A 83 1.59 -7.14 3.44
C SER A 83 2.36 -6.11 4.26
N GLN A 84 3.68 -5.97 4.04
CA GLN A 84 4.46 -4.95 4.74
C GLN A 84 4.04 -3.51 4.37
N SER A 85 3.56 -3.29 3.15
CA SER A 85 2.97 -2.00 2.77
C SER A 85 1.70 -1.72 3.57
N HIS A 86 0.82 -2.71 3.75
CA HIS A 86 -0.39 -2.53 4.55
C HIS A 86 -0.07 -2.17 6.00
N ILE A 87 0.89 -2.85 6.62
CA ILE A 87 1.38 -2.53 7.97
C ILE A 87 1.79 -1.06 8.04
N GLY A 88 2.57 -0.58 7.07
CA GLY A 88 2.95 0.82 7.01
C GLY A 88 1.75 1.77 6.77
N LEU A 89 0.77 1.40 5.94
CA LEU A 89 -0.45 2.20 5.75
C LEU A 89 -1.27 2.32 7.04
N ARG A 90 -1.29 1.26 7.86
CA ARG A 90 -2.03 1.20 9.13
C ARG A 90 -1.28 1.93 10.25
N ASP A 91 -0.01 1.62 10.46
CA ASP A 91 0.74 2.01 11.66
C ASP A 91 1.56 3.29 11.44
N ASP A 92 2.09 3.48 10.23
CA ASP A 92 2.94 4.63 9.89
C ASP A 92 2.21 5.74 9.15
N TYR A 93 1.20 5.38 8.38
CA TYR A 93 0.36 6.33 7.67
C TYR A 93 -1.02 6.46 8.32
N GLU A 94 -1.54 5.55 9.13
CA GLU A 94 -2.85 5.71 9.82
C GLU A 94 -4.01 6.07 8.85
N VAL A 95 -4.11 5.36 7.73
CA VAL A 95 -5.21 5.52 6.75
C VAL A 95 -6.15 4.33 6.66
N SER A 96 -5.88 3.27 7.42
CA SER A 96 -6.75 2.08 7.43
C SER A 96 -8.03 2.32 8.23
N CYS A 97 -8.91 1.33 8.25
CA CYS A 97 -10.07 1.27 9.13
C CYS A 97 -10.29 -0.18 9.57
N LYS A 98 -11.10 -0.34 10.62
CA LYS A 98 -11.35 -1.64 11.26
C LYS A 98 -11.80 -2.70 10.25
N GLU A 99 -12.64 -2.33 9.29
CA GLU A 99 -13.14 -3.21 8.23
C GLU A 99 -12.02 -3.72 7.34
N LEU A 100 -11.11 -2.84 6.91
CA LEU A 100 -9.97 -3.22 6.07
C LEU A 100 -8.95 -4.05 6.84
N ASP A 101 -8.70 -3.70 8.11
CA ASP A 101 -7.77 -4.43 8.97
C ASP A 101 -8.29 -5.86 9.21
N ILE A 102 -9.59 -6.04 9.45
CA ILE A 102 -10.18 -7.39 9.58
C ILE A 102 -10.01 -8.20 8.28
N LEU A 103 -10.21 -7.59 7.10
CA LEU A 103 -10.03 -8.30 5.84
C LEU A 103 -8.58 -8.74 5.62
N VAL A 104 -7.61 -7.87 5.93
CA VAL A 104 -6.18 -8.22 5.83
C VAL A 104 -5.81 -9.28 6.87
N ASP A 105 -6.27 -9.15 8.11
CA ASP A 105 -6.00 -10.13 9.17
C ASP A 105 -6.57 -11.52 8.84
N LEU A 106 -7.77 -11.58 8.24
CA LEU A 106 -8.35 -12.83 7.77
C LEU A 106 -7.54 -13.40 6.60
N ALA A 107 -7.07 -12.54 5.70
CA ALA A 107 -6.26 -12.97 4.57
C ALA A 107 -4.90 -13.52 4.99
N ASP A 108 -4.23 -12.87 5.95
CA ASP A 108 -2.92 -13.28 6.47
C ASP A 108 -2.96 -14.64 7.22
N GLN A 109 -4.15 -15.13 7.59
CA GLN A 109 -4.35 -16.46 8.19
C GLN A 109 -4.45 -17.59 7.15
N GLU A 110 -4.62 -17.27 5.87
CA GLU A 110 -4.77 -18.25 4.80
C GLU A 110 -3.42 -18.57 4.14
N GLN A 111 -2.99 -19.83 4.21
CA GLN A 111 -1.73 -20.29 3.58
C GLN A 111 -1.72 -20.17 2.04
N SER A 112 -2.91 -20.08 1.44
CA SER A 112 -3.12 -19.87 0.01
C SER A 112 -3.04 -18.40 -0.41
N ILE A 113 -2.89 -17.47 0.54
CA ILE A 113 -2.69 -16.05 0.28
C ILE A 113 -1.24 -15.68 0.57
N LEU A 114 -0.55 -15.16 -0.45
CA LEU A 114 0.85 -14.75 -0.35
C LEU A 114 1.02 -13.34 0.23
N GLY A 115 -0.02 -12.52 0.16
CA GLY A 115 -0.05 -11.21 0.79
C GLY A 115 -1.34 -10.45 0.53
N SER A 116 -1.64 -9.51 1.42
CA SER A 116 -2.84 -8.68 1.35
C SER A 116 -2.54 -7.22 1.68
N ARG A 117 -3.23 -6.30 1.00
CA ARG A 117 -3.22 -4.88 1.38
C ARG A 117 -4.52 -4.18 1.05
N MET A 118 -4.81 -3.15 1.82
CA MET A 118 -5.80 -2.15 1.41
C MET A 118 -5.41 -1.46 0.09
N MET A 119 -6.41 -1.12 -0.71
CA MET A 119 -6.27 -0.38 -1.96
C MET A 119 -7.09 0.91 -1.92
N GLY A 120 -6.54 1.98 -2.50
CA GLY A 120 -7.19 3.30 -2.55
C GLY A 120 -6.81 4.23 -1.38
N GLY A 121 -7.62 5.28 -1.18
CA GLY A 121 -7.30 6.36 -0.24
C GLY A 121 -7.55 6.05 1.25
N GLY A 122 -7.96 4.81 1.58
CA GLY A 122 -8.31 4.40 2.94
C GLY A 122 -9.68 4.85 3.43
N PHE A 123 -9.99 4.50 4.68
CA PHE A 123 -11.29 4.72 5.33
C PHE A 123 -12.46 3.97 4.67
N GLY A 124 -12.22 2.70 4.33
CA GLY A 124 -13.13 1.82 3.58
C GLY A 124 -12.62 1.53 2.16
N GLY A 125 -13.38 0.75 1.40
CA GLY A 125 -13.03 0.36 0.03
C GLY A 125 -12.73 -1.11 -0.10
N CYS A 126 -11.62 -1.45 -0.78
CA CYS A 126 -11.27 -2.82 -1.12
C CYS A 126 -9.88 -3.19 -0.60
N THR A 127 -9.67 -4.47 -0.33
CA THR A 127 -8.35 -5.07 -0.20
C THR A 127 -7.99 -5.82 -1.49
N ILE A 128 -6.71 -5.89 -1.82
CA ILE A 128 -6.19 -6.81 -2.84
C ILE A 128 -5.48 -7.96 -2.13
N ASN A 129 -5.75 -9.19 -2.57
CA ASN A 129 -5.20 -10.41 -2.00
C ASN A 129 -4.53 -11.20 -3.12
N LEU A 130 -3.28 -11.62 -2.93
CA LEU A 130 -2.58 -12.50 -3.87
C LEU A 130 -2.88 -13.95 -3.50
N VAL A 131 -3.86 -14.55 -4.17
CA VAL A 131 -4.38 -15.89 -3.84
C VAL A 131 -3.92 -16.91 -4.89
N LYS A 132 -3.58 -18.13 -4.45
CA LYS A 132 -3.41 -19.29 -5.34
C LYS A 132 -4.70 -19.57 -6.11
N GLU A 133 -4.61 -19.81 -7.41
CA GLU A 133 -5.77 -19.90 -8.30
C GLU A 133 -6.75 -21.00 -7.87
N GLU A 134 -6.23 -22.15 -7.45
CA GLU A 134 -6.99 -23.31 -6.99
C GLU A 134 -7.75 -23.07 -5.67
N ALA A 135 -7.36 -22.05 -4.89
CA ALA A 135 -7.92 -21.78 -3.57
C ALA A 135 -8.90 -20.60 -3.55
N ILE A 136 -9.10 -19.91 -4.69
CA ILE A 136 -9.88 -18.67 -4.77
C ILE A 136 -11.30 -18.85 -4.20
N GLU A 137 -11.99 -19.92 -4.57
CA GLU A 137 -13.38 -20.14 -4.16
C GLU A 137 -13.49 -20.47 -2.66
N GLU A 138 -12.67 -21.40 -2.17
CA GLU A 138 -12.66 -21.81 -0.76
C GLU A 138 -12.32 -20.64 0.17
N VAL A 139 -11.22 -19.95 -0.13
CA VAL A 139 -10.76 -18.78 0.62
C VAL A 139 -11.83 -17.69 0.61
N GLY A 140 -12.42 -17.44 -0.56
CA GLY A 140 -13.42 -16.40 -0.71
C GLY A 140 -14.67 -16.66 0.14
N GLN A 141 -15.18 -17.90 0.16
CA GLN A 141 -16.31 -18.28 1.01
C GLN A 141 -15.97 -18.14 2.49
N LYS A 142 -14.78 -18.58 2.90
CA LYS A 142 -14.31 -18.52 4.29
C LYS A 142 -14.18 -17.07 4.78
N ILE A 143 -13.47 -16.22 4.02
CA ILE A 143 -13.28 -14.81 4.36
C ILE A 143 -14.62 -14.09 4.39
N SER A 144 -15.52 -14.32 3.42
CA SER A 144 -16.84 -13.67 3.39
C SER A 144 -17.68 -14.01 4.64
N LYS A 145 -17.69 -15.29 5.04
CA LYS A 145 -18.39 -15.76 6.25
C LYS A 145 -17.83 -15.11 7.51
N GLU A 146 -16.51 -15.15 7.70
CA GLU A 146 -15.85 -14.59 8.89
C GLU A 146 -15.96 -13.06 8.95
N TYR A 147 -15.84 -12.39 7.80
CA TYR A 147 -16.01 -10.94 7.71
C TYR A 147 -17.42 -10.52 8.12
N LYS A 148 -18.45 -11.20 7.62
CA LYS A 148 -19.84 -10.95 8.00
C LYS A 148 -20.08 -11.21 9.48
N ALA A 149 -19.50 -12.28 10.04
CA ALA A 149 -19.62 -12.58 11.47
C ALA A 149 -19.01 -11.48 12.36
N ARG A 150 -17.89 -10.87 11.93
CA ARG A 150 -17.17 -9.86 12.72
C ARG A 150 -17.70 -8.42 12.53
N THR A 151 -18.28 -8.12 11.38
CA THR A 151 -18.65 -6.74 11.01
C THR A 151 -20.15 -6.55 10.80
N GLY A 152 -20.91 -7.63 10.56
CA GLY A 152 -22.31 -7.57 10.14
C GLY A 152 -22.50 -7.16 8.67
N LEU A 153 -21.43 -6.99 7.91
CA LEU A 153 -21.46 -6.51 6.52
C LEU A 153 -21.24 -7.67 5.54
N ASP A 154 -21.91 -7.60 4.39
CA ASP A 154 -21.66 -8.51 3.27
C ASP A 154 -20.39 -8.09 2.51
N LEU A 155 -19.61 -9.09 2.07
CA LEU A 155 -18.39 -8.90 1.29
C LEU A 155 -18.66 -9.21 -0.19
N THR A 156 -18.34 -8.27 -1.07
CA THR A 156 -18.30 -8.50 -2.52
C THR A 156 -16.87 -8.82 -2.95
N MET A 157 -16.69 -9.93 -3.65
CA MET A 157 -15.38 -10.35 -4.17
C MET A 157 -15.33 -10.27 -5.68
N TYR A 158 -14.18 -9.83 -6.19
CA TYR A 158 -13.88 -9.77 -7.60
C TYR A 158 -12.58 -10.53 -7.85
N THR A 159 -12.60 -11.49 -8.77
CA THR A 159 -11.42 -12.26 -9.15
C THR A 159 -10.83 -11.66 -10.42
N GLY A 160 -9.67 -11.02 -10.30
CA GLY A 160 -8.91 -10.55 -11.44
C GLY A 160 -7.75 -11.51 -11.75
N LYS A 161 -7.57 -11.86 -13.02
CA LYS A 161 -6.31 -12.46 -13.48
C LYS A 161 -5.37 -11.33 -13.86
N ILE A 162 -4.12 -11.38 -13.41
CA ILE A 162 -3.10 -10.45 -13.90
C ILE A 162 -2.92 -10.76 -15.39
N GLN A 163 -3.35 -9.84 -16.24
CA GLN A 163 -3.10 -9.87 -17.68
C GLN A 163 -2.09 -8.79 -18.02
N ASN A 164 -1.36 -8.98 -19.13
CA ASN A 164 -0.52 -7.93 -19.69
C ASN A 164 -1.37 -6.66 -19.86
N GLY A 165 -0.78 -5.50 -19.52
CA GLY A 165 -1.44 -4.21 -19.61
C GLY A 165 -1.80 -3.83 -21.06
N THR A 166 -2.17 -2.58 -21.29
CA THR A 166 -2.54 -2.10 -22.62
C THR A 166 -1.37 -2.24 -23.61
N THR A 167 -1.51 -3.11 -24.60
CA THR A 167 -0.60 -3.19 -25.77
C THR A 167 -1.25 -2.49 -26.95
N LEU A 168 -0.46 -1.74 -27.74
CA LEU A 168 -0.89 -1.30 -29.07
C LEU A 168 -1.08 -2.54 -29.93
N ILE A 169 -2.27 -2.69 -30.53
CA ILE A 169 -2.49 -3.63 -31.61
C ILE A 169 -2.02 -2.92 -32.88
N GLU A 170 -0.88 -3.32 -33.43
CA GLU A 170 -0.52 -2.93 -34.79
C GLU A 170 -1.36 -3.79 -35.74
N ASP A 171 -2.36 -3.17 -36.37
CA ASP A 171 -3.07 -3.76 -37.50
C ASP A 171 -2.10 -3.80 -38.69
N ASN A 172 -1.81 -5.02 -39.19
CA ASN A 172 -0.97 -5.26 -40.37
C ASN A 172 -1.54 -4.63 -41.65
#